data_AF-A0A352RXG3-F1
#
_entry.id   AF-A0A352RXG3-F1
#
_cell.length_a   1.000
_cell.length_b   1.000
_cell.length_c   1.000
_cell.angle_alpha   90.00
_cell.angle_beta   90.00
_cell.angle_gamma   90.00
#
_symmetry.space_group_name_H-M   'P 1'
#
loop_
_entity.id
_entity.type
_entity.pdbx_description
1 polymer ?
#
loop_
_entity_poly.entity_id
_entity_poly.type
_entity_poly.pdbx_seq_one_letter_code
_entity_poly.pdbx_strand_id
1 'polypeptide(L)'
;MLAADEIPALHPDQLAAWLRRIGIAEVPDAPTLPLLNTLIAAQLAHIPFENLDALLGRRVSIDLPSVFEKLVVQGRGGYCFEQNTLLCAGLKALGYAVTPLAARVRWHVPEATPTGLSHMLLRVEVAHESYIADVGFGGPTPDRALSLSLPQDENTPYRLQPSPANALTGTGFHCL
;
A
#
# COMPACT_ATOMS: atom_id res chain seq x y z
N MET A 1 -14.79 3.26 7.74
CA MET A 1 -13.56 3.57 6.96
C MET A 1 -12.67 4.28 7.94
N LEU A 2 -11.54 3.67 8.30
CA LEU A 2 -10.64 4.25 9.29
C LEU A 2 -10.07 5.56 8.72
N ALA A 3 -10.07 6.64 9.49
CA ALA A 3 -9.52 7.93 9.04
C ALA A 3 -8.01 7.79 8.84
N ALA A 4 -7.42 8.56 7.92
CA ALA A 4 -5.98 8.50 7.61
C ALA A 4 -5.06 8.73 8.83
N ASP A 5 -5.60 9.34 9.89
CA ASP A 5 -4.95 9.62 11.17
C ASP A 5 -4.98 8.44 12.16
N GLU A 6 -5.65 7.32 11.85
CA GLU A 6 -5.83 6.20 12.80
C GLU A 6 -4.74 5.12 12.75
N ILE A 7 -3.93 5.05 11.70
CA ILE A 7 -2.80 4.10 11.64
C ILE A 7 -1.56 4.79 12.25
N PRO A 8 -1.09 4.41 13.45
CA PRO A 8 0.08 5.02 14.05
C PRO A 8 1.37 4.52 13.37
N ALA A 9 2.47 5.25 13.59
CA ALA A 9 3.79 4.78 13.20
C ALA A 9 4.21 3.53 14.01
N LEU A 10 5.01 2.65 13.41
CA LEU A 10 5.67 1.58 14.17
C LEU A 10 6.60 2.17 15.23
N HIS A 11 6.66 1.53 16.41
CA HIS A 11 7.69 1.81 17.41
C HIS A 11 9.08 1.34 16.92
N PRO A 12 10.20 1.85 17.48
CA PRO A 12 11.55 1.52 17.03
C PRO A 12 11.84 0.00 16.91
N ASP A 13 11.43 -0.79 17.91
CA ASP A 13 11.65 -2.24 17.90
C ASP A 13 10.81 -2.95 16.82
N GLN A 14 9.59 -2.46 16.60
CA GLN A 14 8.70 -2.97 15.55
C GLN A 14 9.21 -2.59 14.16
N LEU A 15 9.71 -1.37 13.97
CA LEU A 15 10.33 -0.92 12.74
C LEU A 15 11.51 -1.82 12.39
N ALA A 16 12.41 -2.07 13.34
CA ALA A 16 13.56 -2.96 13.14
C ALA A 16 13.12 -4.39 12.78
N ALA A 17 12.06 -4.92 13.40
CA ALA A 17 11.53 -6.24 13.08
C ALA A 17 10.87 -6.30 11.70
N TRP A 18 10.10 -5.28 11.30
CA TRP A 18 9.52 -5.19 9.96
C TRP A 18 10.60 -5.08 8.88
N LEU A 19 11.61 -4.22 9.07
CA LEU A 19 12.73 -4.10 8.13
C LEU A 19 13.45 -5.44 7.94
N ARG A 20 13.75 -6.16 9.03
CA ARG A 20 14.30 -7.52 8.95
C ARG A 20 13.36 -8.48 8.21
N ARG A 21 12.05 -8.41 8.45
CA ARG A 21 11.04 -9.25 7.78
C ARG A 21 11.02 -9.07 6.27
N ILE A 22 11.37 -7.88 5.78
CA ILE A 22 11.45 -7.56 4.35
C ILE A 22 12.89 -7.56 3.80
N GLY A 23 13.87 -8.05 4.57
CA GLY A 23 15.24 -8.22 4.10
C GLY A 23 16.12 -6.96 4.13
N ILE A 24 15.74 -5.93 4.89
CA ILE A 24 16.52 -4.70 5.08
C ILE A 24 17.23 -4.76 6.43
N ALA A 25 18.56 -4.64 6.40
CA ALA A 25 19.42 -4.83 7.58
C ALA A 25 19.49 -3.60 8.49
N GLU A 26 19.49 -2.40 7.91
CA GLU A 26 19.72 -1.14 8.64
C GLU A 26 18.54 -0.18 8.47
N VAL A 27 18.32 0.67 9.48
CA VAL A 27 17.31 1.72 9.42
C VAL A 27 17.84 2.82 8.50
N PRO A 28 17.15 3.15 7.40
CA PRO A 28 17.58 4.21 6.49
C PRO A 28 17.50 5.62 7.12
N ASP A 29 18.39 6.52 6.70
CA ASP A 29 18.54 7.84 7.31
C ASP A 29 17.51 8.89 6.85
N ALA A 30 16.88 8.72 5.67
CA ALA A 30 16.00 9.75 5.11
C ALA A 30 14.85 9.20 4.23
N PRO A 31 13.65 9.81 4.29
CA PRO A 31 12.48 9.40 3.51
C PRO A 31 12.56 9.89 2.05
N THR A 32 13.38 9.20 1.24
CA THR A 32 13.61 9.55 -0.16
C THR A 32 12.79 8.67 -1.12
N LEU A 33 12.66 9.07 -2.40
CA LEU A 33 11.95 8.27 -3.40
C LEU A 33 12.67 6.93 -3.69
N PRO A 34 14.02 6.88 -3.85
CA PRO A 34 14.72 5.60 -4.01
C PRO A 34 14.50 4.64 -2.84
N LEU A 35 14.43 5.17 -1.62
CA LEU A 35 14.10 4.36 -0.45
C LEU A 35 12.66 3.84 -0.51
N LEU A 36 11.68 4.68 -0.85
CA LEU A 36 10.28 4.27 -0.97
C LEU A 36 10.13 3.11 -1.99
N ASN A 37 10.81 3.22 -3.14
CA ASN A 37 10.81 2.16 -4.15
C ASN A 37 11.46 0.87 -3.64
N THR A 38 12.56 0.98 -2.91
CA THR A 38 13.21 -0.17 -2.26
C THR A 38 12.27 -0.86 -1.28
N LEU A 39 11.55 -0.11 -0.44
CA LEU A 39 10.62 -0.66 0.55
C LEU A 39 9.42 -1.37 -0.09
N ILE A 40 8.86 -0.80 -1.17
CA ILE A 40 7.76 -1.41 -1.93
C ILE A 40 8.21 -2.74 -2.52
N ALA A 41 9.33 -2.75 -3.27
CA ALA A 41 9.87 -3.95 -3.87
C ALA A 41 10.23 -5.02 -2.83
N ALA A 42 10.84 -4.61 -1.71
CA ALA A 42 11.23 -5.50 -0.62
C ALA A 42 10.01 -6.17 0.03
N GLN A 43 8.95 -5.42 0.33
CA GLN A 43 7.75 -6.00 0.93
C GLN A 43 7.04 -6.96 -0.03
N LEU A 44 6.91 -6.60 -1.31
CA LEU A 44 6.34 -7.48 -2.34
C LEU A 44 7.13 -8.80 -2.48
N ALA A 45 8.45 -8.75 -2.36
CA ALA A 45 9.30 -9.93 -2.47
C ALA A 45 9.23 -10.87 -1.24
N HIS A 46 8.92 -10.33 -0.06
CA HIS A 46 9.06 -11.08 1.20
C HIS A 46 7.75 -11.40 1.91
N ILE A 47 6.71 -10.57 1.78
CA ILE A 47 5.43 -10.76 2.46
C ILE A 47 4.37 -11.15 1.41
N PRO A 48 3.95 -12.42 1.36
CA PRO A 48 3.02 -12.87 0.33
C PRO A 48 1.63 -12.24 0.50
N PHE A 49 0.97 -11.97 -0.62
CA PHE A 49 -0.47 -11.74 -0.60
C PHE A 49 -1.20 -13.07 -0.38
N GLU A 50 -2.11 -13.12 0.60
CA GLU A 50 -2.91 -14.31 0.89
C GLU A 50 -4.25 -13.96 1.52
N ASN A 51 -5.21 -14.88 1.39
CA ASN A 51 -6.56 -14.77 1.96
C ASN A 51 -6.95 -16.04 2.76
N LEU A 52 -5.97 -16.73 3.35
CA LEU A 52 -6.16 -18.01 4.01
C LEU A 52 -7.11 -17.92 5.21
N ASP A 53 -7.05 -16.83 5.97
CA ASP A 53 -7.96 -16.65 7.09
C ASP A 53 -9.40 -16.47 6.63
N ALA A 54 -9.63 -15.67 5.58
CA ALA A 54 -10.96 -15.53 4.98
C ALA A 54 -11.47 -16.86 4.41
N LEU A 55 -10.61 -17.61 3.71
CA LEU A 55 -10.93 -18.94 3.18
C LEU A 55 -11.34 -19.93 4.28
N LEU A 56 -10.66 -19.86 5.43
CA LEU A 56 -10.90 -20.73 6.59
C LEU A 56 -11.98 -20.18 7.54
N GLY A 57 -12.69 -19.11 7.15
CA GLY A 57 -13.74 -18.49 7.97
C GLY A 57 -13.22 -17.85 9.26
N ARG A 58 -11.92 -17.59 9.36
CA ARG A 58 -11.30 -16.88 10.48
C ARG A 58 -11.48 -15.38 10.30
N ARG A 59 -11.58 -14.67 11.42
CA ARG A 59 -11.64 -13.21 11.43
C ARG A 59 -10.36 -12.64 10.84
N VAL A 60 -10.51 -11.69 9.91
CA VAL A 60 -9.39 -10.87 9.42
C VAL A 60 -9.37 -9.56 10.17
N SER A 61 -8.37 -9.39 11.05
CA SER A 61 -8.18 -8.16 11.83
C SER A 61 -7.26 -7.21 11.07
N ILE A 62 -7.65 -5.93 11.00
CA ILE A 62 -6.94 -4.90 10.22
C ILE A 62 -6.34 -3.80 11.10
N ASP A 63 -6.47 -3.91 12.42
CA ASP A 63 -5.76 -3.03 13.36
C ASP A 63 -4.26 -3.35 13.37
N LEU A 64 -3.43 -2.31 13.52
CA LEU A 64 -1.98 -2.45 13.43
C LEU A 64 -1.38 -3.51 14.37
N PRO A 65 -1.77 -3.63 15.65
CA PRO A 65 -1.25 -4.68 16.52
C PRO A 65 -1.48 -6.09 15.97
N SER A 66 -2.71 -6.39 15.52
CA SER A 66 -3.05 -7.70 14.94
C SER A 66 -2.33 -7.95 13.62
N VAL A 67 -2.23 -6.93 12.77
CA VAL A 67 -1.52 -7.00 11.48
C VAL A 67 -0.05 -7.28 11.69
N PHE A 68 0.60 -6.56 12.61
CA PHE A 68 2.02 -6.70 12.89
C PHE A 68 2.35 -8.10 13.42
N GLU A 69 1.56 -8.59 14.39
CA GLU A 69 1.70 -9.94 14.93
C GLU A 69 1.62 -11.00 13.83
N LYS A 70 0.61 -10.91 12.94
CA LYS A 70 0.43 -11.87 11.85
C LYS A 70 1.56 -11.80 10.81
N LEU A 71 1.82 -10.63 10.24
CA LEU A 71 2.68 -10.49 9.05
C LEU A 71 4.17 -10.54 9.42
N VAL A 72 4.53 -9.99 10.58
CA VAL A 72 5.93 -9.86 11.02
C VAL A 72 6.31 -10.97 11.99
N VAL A 73 5.59 -11.13 13.10
CA VAL A 73 5.97 -12.09 14.17
C VAL A 73 5.73 -13.53 13.73
N GLN A 74 4.56 -13.81 13.14
CA GLN A 74 4.20 -15.16 12.67
C GLN A 74 4.71 -15.46 11.25
N GLY A 75 5.29 -14.47 10.56
CA GLY A 75 5.85 -14.62 9.22
C GLY A 75 4.81 -14.91 8.13
N ARG A 76 3.53 -14.61 8.35
CA ARG A 76 2.44 -14.86 7.40
C ARG A 76 2.33 -13.73 6.37
N GLY A 77 1.42 -13.93 5.40
CA GLY A 77 1.00 -12.89 4.47
C GLY A 77 -0.31 -12.22 4.90
N GLY A 78 -0.89 -11.40 4.02
CA GLY A 78 -2.23 -10.84 4.22
C GLY A 78 -2.82 -10.25 2.95
N TYR A 79 -4.09 -9.83 3.01
CA TYR A 79 -4.76 -9.13 1.91
C TYR A 79 -4.45 -7.61 1.91
N CYS A 80 -5.10 -6.83 1.06
CA CYS A 80 -4.75 -5.42 0.83
C CYS A 80 -4.75 -4.54 2.09
N PHE A 81 -5.76 -4.67 2.95
CA PHE A 81 -5.84 -3.87 4.17
C PHE A 81 -4.75 -4.23 5.18
N GLU A 82 -4.33 -5.49 5.28
CA GLU A 82 -3.24 -5.90 6.18
C GLU A 82 -1.89 -5.40 5.65
N GLN A 83 -1.60 -5.69 4.38
CA GLN A 83 -0.35 -5.33 3.72
C GLN A 83 -0.09 -3.82 3.73
N ASN A 84 -1.07 -3.03 3.29
CA ASN A 84 -0.93 -1.58 3.22
C ASN A 84 -1.06 -0.91 4.61
N THR A 85 -1.65 -1.57 5.63
CA THR A 85 -1.61 -1.06 7.02
C THR A 85 -0.19 -1.15 7.57
N LEU A 86 0.47 -2.29 7.37
CA LEU A 86 1.86 -2.50 7.79
C LEU A 86 2.81 -1.52 7.07
N LEU A 87 2.67 -1.38 5.75
CA LEU A 87 3.47 -0.44 4.98
C LEU A 87 3.24 1.01 5.44
N CYS A 88 1.98 1.41 5.68
CA CYS A 88 1.66 2.75 6.17
C CYS A 88 2.35 3.06 7.50
N ALA A 89 2.26 2.15 8.47
CA ALA A 89 2.88 2.32 9.78
C ALA A 89 4.42 2.36 9.69
N GLY A 90 5.03 1.52 8.84
CA GLY A 90 6.46 1.49 8.61
C GLY A 90 6.99 2.76 7.94
N LEU A 91 6.31 3.24 6.89
CA LEU A 91 6.64 4.49 6.21
C LEU A 91 6.49 5.70 7.15
N LYS A 92 5.43 5.76 7.97
CA LYS A 92 5.26 6.81 8.98
C LYS A 92 6.41 6.79 10.00
N ALA A 93 6.87 5.62 10.43
CA ALA A 93 8.01 5.48 11.34
C ALA A 93 9.35 5.93 10.72
N LEU A 94 9.49 5.84 9.39
CA LEU A 94 10.63 6.36 8.63
C LEU A 94 10.51 7.85 8.27
N GLY A 95 9.45 8.54 8.74
CA GLY A 95 9.26 9.97 8.55
C GLY A 95 8.56 10.37 7.25
N TYR A 96 7.99 9.44 6.48
CA TYR A 96 7.13 9.78 5.36
C TYR A 96 5.78 10.33 5.85
N ALA A 97 5.24 11.31 5.13
CA ALA A 97 3.83 11.67 5.26
C ALA A 97 2.98 10.74 4.39
N VAL A 98 2.07 9.98 5.01
CA VAL A 98 1.32 8.91 4.34
C VAL A 98 -0.17 9.05 4.61
N THR A 99 -0.97 9.03 3.54
CA THR A 99 -2.44 9.05 3.59
C THR A 99 -2.99 7.75 2.98
N PRO A 100 -3.64 6.88 3.77
CA PRO A 100 -4.41 5.76 3.24
C PRO A 100 -5.56 6.24 2.34
N LEU A 101 -5.75 5.58 1.21
CA LEU A 101 -6.81 5.84 0.25
C LEU A 101 -7.68 4.58 0.10
N ALA A 102 -8.99 4.77 -0.06
CA ALA A 102 -9.90 3.72 -0.47
C ALA A 102 -10.08 3.73 -1.98
N ALA A 103 -10.03 2.56 -2.61
CA ALA A 103 -10.21 2.38 -4.04
C ALA A 103 -11.20 1.26 -4.37
N ARG A 104 -11.64 1.28 -5.63
CA ARG A 104 -12.50 0.25 -6.21
C ARG A 104 -11.69 -0.60 -7.17
N VAL A 105 -11.64 -1.92 -6.96
CA VAL A 105 -11.02 -2.85 -7.91
C VAL A 105 -11.95 -3.00 -9.12
N ARG A 106 -11.38 -2.90 -10.33
CA ARG A 106 -12.11 -2.95 -11.61
C ARG A 106 -11.53 -3.99 -12.58
N TRP A 107 -10.68 -4.88 -12.07
CA TRP A 107 -10.03 -5.94 -12.83
C TRP A 107 -11.06 -6.88 -13.47
N HIS A 108 -11.09 -6.95 -14.80
CA HIS A 108 -12.11 -7.67 -15.58
C HIS A 108 -13.57 -7.29 -15.26
N VAL A 109 -13.82 -6.06 -14.78
CA VAL A 109 -15.18 -5.56 -14.52
C VAL A 109 -15.54 -4.49 -15.57
N PRO A 110 -16.67 -4.63 -16.29
CA PRO A 110 -17.11 -3.63 -17.25
C PRO A 110 -17.29 -2.24 -16.64
N GLU A 111 -17.01 -1.19 -17.41
CA GLU A 111 -16.91 0.17 -16.87
C GLU A 111 -18.21 0.67 -16.21
N ALA A 112 -19.36 0.29 -16.75
CA ALA A 112 -20.66 0.68 -16.21
C ALA A 112 -21.04 -0.08 -14.92
N THR A 113 -20.32 -1.13 -14.54
CA THR A 113 -20.69 -1.98 -13.40
C THR A 113 -20.27 -1.33 -12.08
N PRO A 114 -21.20 -1.07 -11.15
CA PRO A 114 -20.84 -0.58 -9.82
C PRO A 114 -19.98 -1.60 -9.07
N THR A 115 -18.90 -1.14 -8.44
CA THR A 115 -18.03 -1.95 -7.57
C THR A 115 -17.91 -1.30 -6.20
N GLY A 116 -17.58 -2.04 -5.14
CA GLY A 116 -17.40 -1.51 -3.79
C GLY A 116 -16.04 -0.82 -3.57
N LEU A 117 -15.91 -0.05 -2.49
CA LEU A 117 -14.61 0.39 -1.96
C LEU A 117 -13.95 -0.78 -1.23
N SER A 118 -13.29 -1.65 -1.99
CA SER A 118 -12.79 -2.94 -1.52
C SER A 118 -11.27 -3.01 -1.44
N HIS A 119 -10.57 -1.92 -1.76
CA HIS A 119 -9.11 -1.88 -1.78
C HIS A 119 -8.57 -0.69 -1.00
N MET A 120 -7.43 -0.89 -0.36
CA MET A 120 -6.65 0.18 0.26
C MET A 120 -5.32 0.28 -0.45
N LEU A 121 -4.88 1.51 -0.72
CA LEU A 121 -3.55 1.87 -1.20
C LEU A 121 -3.10 3.15 -0.49
N LEU A 122 -1.87 3.60 -0.72
CA LEU A 122 -1.29 4.72 0.02
C LEU A 122 -0.94 5.87 -0.93
N ARG A 123 -1.25 7.11 -0.52
CA ARG A 123 -0.58 8.31 -1.02
C ARG A 123 0.60 8.63 -0.11
N VAL A 124 1.77 8.82 -0.68
CA VAL A 124 3.02 9.12 0.04
C VAL A 124 3.60 10.43 -0.50
N GLU A 125 3.90 11.37 0.38
CA GLU A 125 4.56 12.63 0.01
C GLU A 125 6.09 12.47 0.13
N VAL A 126 6.82 12.84 -0.93
CA VAL A 126 8.28 12.79 -1.00
C VAL A 126 8.78 14.03 -1.74
N ALA A 127 9.66 14.81 -1.12
CA ALA A 127 10.28 16.00 -1.73
C ALA A 127 9.27 16.94 -2.44
N HIS A 128 8.12 17.19 -1.80
CA HIS A 128 7.01 18.02 -2.31
C HIS A 128 6.20 17.43 -3.48
N GLU A 129 6.41 16.17 -3.81
CA GLU A 129 5.62 15.43 -4.79
C GLU A 129 4.81 14.31 -4.13
N SER A 130 3.64 14.01 -4.69
CA SER A 130 2.77 12.94 -4.22
C SER A 130 2.90 11.70 -5.09
N TYR A 131 2.97 10.54 -4.44
CA TYR A 131 3.10 9.24 -5.08
C TYR A 131 2.02 8.27 -4.60
N ILE A 132 1.64 7.32 -5.45
CA ILE A 132 0.88 6.13 -5.07
C ILE A 132 1.86 5.01 -4.74
N ALA A 133 1.65 4.37 -3.59
CA ALA A 133 2.31 3.13 -3.19
C ALA A 133 1.26 2.07 -2.85
N ASP A 134 1.46 0.85 -3.34
CA ASP A 134 0.56 -0.27 -3.09
C ASP A 134 1.34 -1.58 -3.07
N VAL A 135 1.26 -2.32 -1.97
CA VAL A 135 1.86 -3.66 -1.82
C VAL A 135 0.80 -4.73 -1.56
N GLY A 136 -0.47 -4.38 -1.78
CA GLY A 136 -1.63 -5.15 -1.34
C GLY A 136 -2.58 -5.60 -2.45
N PHE A 137 -2.31 -5.29 -3.73
CA PHE A 137 -3.21 -5.70 -4.83
C PHE A 137 -3.15 -7.21 -5.13
N GLY A 138 -2.03 -7.86 -4.80
CA GLY A 138 -1.82 -9.31 -4.86
C GLY A 138 -1.43 -9.84 -6.24
N GLY A 139 -2.08 -9.36 -7.31
CA GLY A 139 -1.75 -9.68 -8.70
C GLY A 139 -0.69 -8.74 -9.30
N PRO A 140 -0.90 -8.21 -10.53
CA PRO A 140 0.03 -7.26 -11.14
C PRO A 140 0.07 -5.97 -10.31
N THR A 141 1.11 -5.84 -9.49
CA THR A 141 1.32 -4.71 -8.60
C THR A 141 2.57 -3.94 -9.05
N PRO A 142 2.56 -2.60 -9.08
CA PRO A 142 3.76 -1.81 -9.29
C PRO A 142 4.85 -2.15 -8.26
N ASP A 143 6.06 -2.40 -8.74
CA ASP A 143 7.23 -2.68 -7.89
C ASP A 143 7.84 -1.41 -7.27
N ARG A 144 7.26 -0.24 -7.56
CA ARG A 144 7.75 1.09 -7.20
C ARG A 144 6.59 2.07 -7.07
N ALA A 145 6.87 3.22 -6.48
CA ALA A 145 5.90 4.28 -6.32
C ALA A 145 5.55 4.91 -7.69
N LEU A 146 4.26 5.17 -7.92
CA LEU A 146 3.76 5.82 -9.14
C LEU A 146 3.52 7.31 -8.86
N SER A 147 4.13 8.21 -9.63
CA SER A 147 3.94 9.65 -9.45
C SER A 147 2.48 10.04 -9.74
N LEU A 148 1.86 10.87 -8.90
CA LEU A 148 0.55 11.47 -9.19
C LEU A 148 0.66 12.69 -10.13
N SER A 149 1.88 13.17 -10.38
CA SER A 149 2.15 14.28 -11.29
C SER A 149 2.08 13.84 -12.74
N LEU A 150 1.76 14.78 -13.64
CA LEU A 150 1.78 14.58 -15.08
C LEU A 150 3.01 15.28 -15.70
N PRO A 151 3.57 14.77 -16.80
CA PRO A 151 3.20 13.54 -17.51
C PRO A 151 3.66 12.26 -16.80
N GLN A 152 2.96 11.15 -17.05
CA GLN A 152 3.35 9.83 -16.53
C GLN A 152 4.52 9.23 -17.33
N ASP A 153 5.30 8.36 -16.69
CA ASP A 153 6.35 7.58 -17.38
C ASP A 153 5.72 6.50 -18.27
N GLU A 154 5.85 6.68 -19.59
CA GLU A 154 5.29 5.77 -20.59
C GLU A 154 6.05 4.43 -20.70
N ASN A 155 7.23 4.31 -20.09
CA ASN A 155 8.05 3.10 -20.12
C ASN A 155 7.69 2.08 -19.03
N THR A 156 6.74 2.41 -18.16
CA THR A 156 6.29 1.51 -17.09
C THR A 156 5.04 0.74 -17.53
N PRO A 157 4.88 -0.53 -17.09
CA PRO A 157 3.69 -1.32 -17.44
C PRO A 157 2.42 -0.85 -16.72
N TYR A 158 2.51 0.12 -15.81
CA TYR A 158 1.40 0.66 -15.02
C TYR A 158 1.24 2.15 -15.29
N ARG A 159 0.01 2.65 -15.41
CA ARG A 159 -0.22 4.09 -15.62
C ARG A 159 -1.34 4.63 -14.74
N LEU A 160 -1.14 5.84 -14.21
CA LEU A 160 -2.19 6.61 -13.55
C LEU A 160 -2.85 7.55 -14.56
N GLN A 161 -4.16 7.42 -14.72
CA GLN A 161 -4.96 8.32 -15.55
C GLN A 161 -6.00 9.03 -14.69
N PRO A 162 -6.21 10.35 -14.86
CA PRO A 162 -7.34 11.01 -14.24
C PRO A 162 -8.65 10.35 -14.65
N SER A 163 -9.57 10.18 -13.69
CA SER A 163 -10.91 9.74 -14.00
C SER A 163 -11.61 10.79 -14.88
N PRO A 164 -12.30 10.38 -15.97
CA PRO A 164 -13.01 11.33 -16.81
C PRO A 164 -14.01 12.15 -15.98
N ALA A 165 -14.12 13.44 -16.27
CA ALA A 165 -14.90 14.41 -15.48
C ALA A 165 -16.39 14.06 -15.28
N ASN A 166 -16.94 13.15 -16.10
CA ASN A 166 -18.32 12.67 -16.02
C ASN A 166 -18.51 11.41 -15.16
N ALA A 167 -17.46 10.88 -14.52
CA ALA A 167 -17.63 9.88 -13.50
C ALA A 167 -18.41 10.50 -12.32
N LEU A 168 -19.51 9.85 -11.90
CA LEU A 168 -20.46 10.33 -10.89
C LEU A 168 -19.85 10.60 -9.48
N THR A 169 -18.53 10.56 -9.32
CA THR A 169 -17.83 10.66 -8.04
C THR A 169 -16.45 11.33 -8.19
N GLY A 170 -16.39 12.67 -8.05
CA GLY A 170 -15.19 13.42 -7.63
C GLY A 170 -13.89 13.29 -8.45
N THR A 171 -12.87 14.03 -8.05
CA THR A 171 -11.50 13.90 -8.58
C THR A 171 -10.90 12.56 -8.16
N GLY A 172 -10.69 11.64 -9.10
CA GLY A 172 -10.10 10.32 -8.84
C GLY A 172 -9.10 9.94 -9.94
N PHE A 173 -8.30 8.89 -9.70
CA PHE A 173 -7.37 8.33 -10.68
C PHE A 173 -7.70 6.86 -10.94
N HIS A 174 -7.54 6.41 -12.18
CA HIS A 174 -7.48 5.00 -12.55
C HIS A 174 -6.02 4.56 -12.57
N CYS A 175 -5.73 3.43 -11.94
CA CYS A 175 -4.50 2.68 -12.19
C CYS A 175 -4.83 1.60 -13.20
N LEU A 176 -4.19 1.65 -14.37
CA LEU A 176 -4.31 0.67 -15.45
C LEU A 176 -3.04 -0.15 -15.55
#